data_AF-A0A4Y3KD35-F1
#
_entry.id   AF-A0A4Y3KD35-F1
#
_cell.length_a   1.000
_cell.length_b   1.000
_cell.length_c   1.000
_cell.angle_alpha   90.00
_cell.angle_beta   90.00
_cell.angle_gamma   90.00
#
_symmetry.space_group_name_H-M   'P 1'
#
loop_
_entity.id
_entity.type
_entity.pdbx_description
1 polymer ?
#
loop_
_entity_poly.entity_id
_entity_poly.type
_entity_poly.pdbx_seq_one_letter_code
_entity_poly.pdbx_strand_id
1 'polypeptide(L)'
;MTTANDARAASDLLERQAELLVAVATGGSRMDSVKWEYRERRDDLEIALRKVGLSDPFPWEEPSRWYAYYSANGMGTYASRREYIAELAAPIRARLRELMLGIAVEDGGPEHLDWPLLETRLREAKDRFAKSSTLDDFQDVGRRCRELLIDLANLAFDATMLPVGAEEPKGSDAKAKLGYASDYLFAGRQHAELRAVAKTTWDLANKVVHGGIGDVDAFATIQATVALVRIFQRATQP
;
A
#
# COMPACT_ATOMS: atom_id res chain seq x y z
N MET A 1 9.10 -13.11 -10.88
CA MET A 1 10.41 -13.50 -10.30
C MET A 1 11.23 -12.29 -9.82
N THR A 2 11.06 -11.10 -10.39
CA THR A 2 11.81 -9.88 -10.01
C THR A 2 11.46 -9.36 -8.61
N THR A 3 10.16 -9.25 -8.27
CA THR A 3 9.69 -8.68 -6.98
C THR A 3 10.18 -9.43 -5.74
N ALA A 4 10.23 -10.76 -5.76
CA ALA A 4 10.69 -11.56 -4.61
C ALA A 4 12.21 -11.44 -4.37
N ASN A 5 13.00 -11.30 -5.44
CA ASN A 5 14.44 -11.06 -5.34
C ASN A 5 14.72 -9.63 -4.88
N ASP A 6 13.98 -8.65 -5.39
CA ASP A 6 14.07 -7.25 -4.93
C ASP A 6 13.67 -7.13 -3.46
N ALA A 7 12.61 -7.83 -3.02
CA ALA A 7 12.20 -7.87 -1.63
C ALA A 7 13.28 -8.50 -0.73
N ARG A 8 13.95 -9.56 -1.19
CA ARG A 8 15.08 -10.17 -0.45
C ARG A 8 16.25 -9.19 -0.30
N ALA A 9 16.64 -8.51 -1.39
CA ALA A 9 17.69 -7.51 -1.34
C ALA A 9 17.34 -6.34 -0.41
N ALA A 10 16.10 -5.84 -0.46
CA ALA A 10 15.62 -4.80 0.43
C ALA A 10 15.60 -5.24 1.91
N SER A 11 15.25 -6.51 2.18
CA SER A 11 15.30 -7.08 3.53
C SER A 11 16.72 -7.12 4.08
N ASP A 12 17.69 -7.58 3.27
CA ASP A 12 19.09 -7.63 3.70
C ASP A 12 19.64 -6.24 4.02
N LEU A 13 19.28 -5.22 3.22
CA LEU A 13 19.67 -3.82 3.47
C LEU A 13 19.00 -3.26 4.72
N LEU A 14 17.72 -3.56 4.95
CA LEU A 14 16.98 -3.11 6.13
C LEU A 14 17.63 -3.65 7.41
N GLU A 15 17.96 -4.93 7.44
CA GLU A 15 18.63 -5.55 8.60
C GLU A 15 19.99 -4.91 8.86
N ARG A 16 20.82 -4.73 7.82
CA ARG A 16 22.13 -4.09 7.95
C ARG A 16 22.05 -2.65 8.46
N GLN A 17 21.03 -1.90 8.07
CA GLN A 17 20.82 -0.54 8.53
C GLN A 17 20.33 -0.50 9.98
N ALA A 18 19.40 -1.40 10.34
CA ALA A 18 18.93 -1.57 11.72
C ALA A 18 20.08 -1.96 12.67
N GLU A 19 20.92 -2.92 12.25
CA GLU A 19 22.11 -3.36 12.98
C GLU A 19 23.09 -2.22 13.21
N LEU A 20 23.33 -1.38 12.20
CA LEU A 20 24.20 -0.21 12.32
C LEU A 20 23.65 0.81 13.33
N LEU A 21 22.34 1.11 13.28
CA LEU A 21 21.67 1.99 14.25
C LEU A 21 21.76 1.44 15.67
N VAL A 22 21.63 0.13 15.85
CA VAL A 22 21.83 -0.54 17.14
C VAL A 22 23.28 -0.47 17.59
N ALA A 23 24.25 -0.69 16.70
CA ALA A 23 25.68 -0.64 17.03
C ALA A 23 26.09 0.77 17.49
N VAL A 24 25.61 1.80 16.79
CA VAL A 24 25.79 3.22 17.17
C VAL A 24 25.19 3.49 18.56
N ALA A 25 23.98 3.01 18.83
CA ALA A 25 23.28 3.23 20.09
C ALA A 25 23.84 2.43 21.28
N THR A 26 24.60 1.36 21.04
CA THR A 26 25.09 0.46 22.11
C THR A 26 26.60 0.53 22.31
N GLY A 27 27.26 1.55 21.73
CA GLY A 27 28.70 1.79 21.89
C GLY A 27 29.59 0.87 21.05
N GLY A 28 29.02 0.13 20.11
CA GLY A 28 29.74 -0.80 19.23
C GLY A 28 30.46 -0.13 18.05
N SER A 29 30.17 1.13 17.74
CA SER A 29 30.84 1.87 16.66
C SER A 29 31.00 3.34 17.00
N ARG A 30 32.12 3.95 16.59
CA ARG A 30 32.36 5.38 16.80
C ARG A 30 31.54 6.17 15.77
N MET A 31 30.75 7.13 16.24
CA MET A 31 29.80 7.89 15.40
C MET A 31 30.44 8.46 14.13
N ASP A 32 31.64 9.03 14.24
CA ASP A 32 32.34 9.66 13.12
C ASP A 32 32.90 8.66 12.11
N SER A 33 33.17 7.41 12.51
CA SER A 33 33.71 6.40 11.60
C SER A 33 32.64 5.73 10.74
N VAL A 34 31.36 5.89 11.08
CA VAL A 34 30.24 5.22 10.37
C VAL A 34 29.36 6.18 9.58
N LYS A 35 29.63 7.49 9.56
CA LYS A 35 28.79 8.48 8.86
C LYS A 35 28.63 8.18 7.36
N TRP A 36 29.74 7.84 6.69
CA TRP A 36 29.71 7.51 5.27
C TRP A 36 28.92 6.21 5.01
N GLU A 37 29.29 5.15 5.71
CA GLU A 37 28.63 3.83 5.62
C GLU A 37 27.13 3.92 5.91
N TYR A 38 26.73 4.74 6.88
CA TYR A 38 25.31 4.97 7.20
C TYR A 38 24.54 5.58 6.04
N ARG A 39 25.10 6.63 5.40
CA ARG A 39 24.43 7.33 4.31
C ARG A 39 24.35 6.45 3.06
N GLU A 40 25.47 5.81 2.69
CA GLU A 40 25.54 4.90 1.55
C GLU A 40 24.52 3.75 1.69
N ARG A 41 24.48 3.09 2.85
CA ARG A 41 23.48 2.04 3.12
C ARG A 41 22.05 2.54 3.10
N ARG A 42 21.82 3.78 3.56
CA ARG A 42 20.49 4.38 3.56
C ARG A 42 20.01 4.66 2.14
N ASP A 43 20.88 5.19 1.28
CA ASP A 43 20.56 5.45 -0.13
C ASP A 43 20.22 4.14 -0.86
N ASP A 44 21.04 3.10 -0.66
CA ASP A 44 20.78 1.76 -1.19
C ASP A 44 19.46 1.16 -0.69
N LEU A 45 19.21 1.29 0.63
CA LEU A 45 17.96 0.85 1.26
C LEU A 45 16.76 1.57 0.67
N GLU A 46 16.83 2.88 0.52
CA GLU A 46 15.74 3.69 -0.03
C GLU A 46 15.43 3.29 -1.47
N ILE A 47 16.44 3.10 -2.31
CA ILE A 47 16.28 2.62 -3.69
C ILE A 47 15.63 1.23 -3.70
N ALA A 48 16.10 0.31 -2.85
CA ALA A 48 15.58 -1.05 -2.80
C ALA A 48 14.13 -1.11 -2.29
N LEU A 49 13.78 -0.34 -1.27
CA LEU A 49 12.41 -0.26 -0.75
C LEU A 49 11.45 0.37 -1.77
N ARG A 50 11.88 1.42 -2.47
CA ARG A 50 11.04 2.05 -3.51
C ARG A 50 10.70 1.09 -4.65
N LYS A 51 11.63 0.21 -5.05
CA LYS A 51 11.37 -0.81 -6.09
C LYS A 51 10.23 -1.75 -5.73
N VAL A 52 9.98 -1.96 -4.44
CA VAL A 52 8.92 -2.82 -3.92
C VAL A 52 7.76 -2.03 -3.29
N GLY A 53 7.67 -0.72 -3.55
CA GLY A 53 6.57 0.13 -3.09
C GLY A 53 6.58 0.43 -1.59
N LEU A 54 7.75 0.40 -0.94
CA LEU A 54 7.92 0.68 0.49
C LEU A 54 8.81 1.91 0.71
N SER A 55 8.73 2.49 1.92
CA SER A 55 9.52 3.66 2.35
C SER A 55 10.45 3.31 3.51
N ASP A 56 11.57 4.03 3.63
CA ASP A 56 12.53 3.87 4.74
C ASP A 56 11.85 4.15 6.10
N PRO A 57 11.87 3.20 7.05
CA PRO A 57 11.26 3.40 8.36
C PRO A 57 12.12 4.25 9.32
N PHE A 58 13.38 4.53 8.99
CA PHE A 58 14.29 5.25 9.88
C PHE A 58 14.30 6.75 9.56
N PRO A 59 13.93 7.63 10.50
CA PRO A 59 13.74 9.06 10.22
C PRO A 59 15.03 9.90 10.20
N TRP A 60 16.17 9.33 10.60
CA TRP A 60 17.40 10.10 10.81
C TRP A 60 18.27 10.15 9.56
N GLU A 61 18.66 11.36 9.14
CA GLU A 61 19.61 11.55 8.03
C GLU A 61 21.06 11.20 8.38
N GLU A 62 21.36 11.21 9.68
CA GLU A 62 22.69 10.91 10.17
C GLU A 62 22.63 10.17 11.51
N PRO A 63 23.67 9.37 11.82
CA PRO A 63 23.81 8.69 13.12
C PRO A 63 23.76 9.65 14.33
N SER A 64 24.21 10.90 14.15
CA SER A 64 24.21 11.95 15.17
C SER A 64 22.79 12.36 15.61
N ARG A 65 21.82 12.38 14.66
CA ARG A 65 20.42 12.68 14.98
C ARG A 65 19.75 11.55 15.75
N TRP A 66 20.11 10.29 15.45
CA TRP A 66 19.68 9.16 16.25
C TRP A 66 20.19 9.26 17.69
N TYR A 67 21.48 9.61 17.88
CA TYR A 67 22.05 9.90 19.21
C TYR A 67 21.28 10.96 19.98
N ALA A 68 21.05 12.11 19.34
CA ALA A 68 20.31 13.22 19.95
C ALA A 68 18.89 12.77 20.36
N TYR A 69 18.23 11.98 19.51
CA TYR A 69 16.89 11.48 19.74
C TYR A 69 16.80 10.57 20.97
N TYR A 70 17.58 9.48 21.03
CA TYR A 70 17.46 8.54 22.14
C TYR A 70 17.94 9.15 23.48
N SER A 71 18.89 10.11 23.42
CA SER A 71 19.37 10.84 24.60
C SER A 71 18.31 11.79 25.15
N ALA A 72 17.52 12.44 24.29
CA ALA A 72 16.44 13.34 24.68
C ALA A 72 15.18 12.60 25.15
N ASN A 73 14.91 11.41 24.59
CA ASN A 73 13.69 10.64 24.86
C ASN A 73 13.85 9.60 25.98
N GLY A 74 14.86 9.74 26.86
CA GLY A 74 14.99 8.91 28.05
C GLY A 74 15.28 7.42 27.79
N MET A 75 15.83 7.07 26.62
CA MET A 75 16.18 5.69 26.28
C MET A 75 17.50 5.28 26.95
N GLY A 76 17.47 5.13 28.27
CA GLY A 76 18.64 4.92 29.11
C GLY A 76 19.30 3.55 28.96
N THR A 77 18.59 2.54 28.46
CA THR A 77 19.10 1.15 28.38
C THR A 77 19.41 0.75 26.94
N TYR A 78 20.38 -0.15 26.75
CA TYR A 78 20.63 -0.75 25.43
C TYR A 78 19.45 -1.58 24.93
N ALA A 79 18.66 -2.14 25.85
CA ALA A 79 17.44 -2.87 25.51
C ALA A 79 16.40 -1.95 24.86
N SER A 80 16.09 -0.80 25.46
CA SER A 80 15.07 0.11 24.92
C SER A 80 15.45 0.69 23.57
N ARG A 81 16.75 0.95 23.32
CA ARG A 81 17.24 1.40 22.01
C ARG A 81 17.08 0.34 20.92
N ARG A 82 17.34 -0.94 21.25
CA ARG A 82 17.17 -2.08 20.32
C ARG A 82 15.71 -2.32 20.01
N GLU A 83 14.86 -2.29 21.03
CA GLU A 83 13.41 -2.45 20.90
C GLU A 83 12.83 -1.37 19.99
N TYR A 84 13.19 -0.10 20.20
CA TYR A 84 12.71 1.00 19.37
C TYR A 84 13.07 0.86 17.88
N ILE A 85 14.31 0.48 17.56
CA ILE A 85 14.71 0.21 16.17
C ILE A 85 13.95 -0.99 15.59
N ALA A 86 13.73 -2.03 16.39
CA ALA A 86 12.96 -3.20 15.97
C ALA A 86 11.49 -2.85 15.70
N GLU A 87 10.87 -1.99 16.51
CA GLU A 87 9.51 -1.48 16.32
C GLU A 87 9.37 -0.70 15.01
N LEU A 88 10.32 0.17 14.70
CA LEU A 88 10.34 0.91 13.42
C LEU A 88 10.49 -0.04 12.22
N ALA A 89 11.36 -1.04 12.32
CA ALA A 89 11.61 -1.98 11.22
C ALA A 89 10.49 -3.04 11.04
N ALA A 90 9.74 -3.36 12.10
CA ALA A 90 8.72 -4.41 12.11
C ALA A 90 7.69 -4.35 10.97
N PRO A 91 7.03 -3.19 10.67
CA PRO A 91 6.06 -3.13 9.57
C PRO A 91 6.70 -3.43 8.22
N ILE A 92 7.92 -2.92 7.97
CA ILE A 92 8.62 -3.14 6.70
C ILE A 92 9.07 -4.60 6.57
N ARG A 93 9.59 -5.21 7.65
CA ARG A 93 9.93 -6.65 7.69
C ARG A 93 8.72 -7.55 7.36
N ALA A 94 7.55 -7.22 7.89
CA ALA A 94 6.34 -7.97 7.61
C ALA A 94 5.97 -7.90 6.12
N ARG A 95 5.95 -6.70 5.54
CA ARG A 95 5.65 -6.50 4.11
C ARG A 95 6.66 -7.17 3.18
N LEU A 96 7.95 -7.09 3.50
CA LEU A 96 8.98 -7.77 2.72
C LEU A 96 8.83 -9.29 2.74
N ARG A 97 8.44 -9.89 3.87
CA ARG A 97 8.15 -11.34 3.93
C ARG A 97 6.95 -11.72 3.06
N GLU A 98 5.87 -10.94 3.08
CA GLU A 98 4.69 -11.18 2.24
C GLU A 98 5.04 -11.13 0.75
N LEU A 99 5.88 -10.17 0.35
CA LEU A 99 6.37 -10.04 -1.02
C LEU A 99 7.24 -11.24 -1.44
N MET A 100 8.13 -11.71 -0.55
CA MET A 100 8.95 -12.90 -0.82
C MET A 100 8.12 -14.18 -0.98
N LEU A 101 7.01 -14.29 -0.24
CA LEU A 101 6.08 -15.41 -0.34
C LEU A 101 5.16 -15.33 -1.57
N GLY A 102 5.10 -14.18 -2.24
CA GLY A 102 4.24 -13.97 -3.41
C GLY A 102 2.74 -13.86 -3.08
N ILE A 103 2.41 -13.60 -1.80
CA ILE A 103 1.03 -13.51 -1.30
C ILE A 103 0.60 -12.03 -1.17
N ALA A 104 1.53 -11.10 -1.34
CA ALA A 104 1.24 -9.67 -1.20
C ALA A 104 0.36 -9.15 -2.35
N VAL A 105 -0.62 -8.32 -1.99
CA VAL A 105 -1.30 -7.45 -2.95
C VAL A 105 -0.31 -6.38 -3.41
N GLU A 106 -0.15 -6.24 -4.72
CA GLU A 106 0.76 -5.24 -5.29
C GLU A 106 0.07 -3.88 -5.25
N ASP A 107 0.75 -2.88 -4.70
CA ASP A 107 0.27 -1.51 -4.62
C ASP A 107 1.43 -0.57 -4.96
N GLY A 108 1.50 -0.17 -6.23
CA GLY A 108 2.60 0.65 -6.77
C GLY A 108 2.32 2.16 -6.76
N GLY A 109 1.20 2.61 -6.20
CA GLY A 109 0.82 4.02 -6.18
C GLY A 109 1.09 4.69 -4.83
N PRO A 110 1.43 5.99 -4.79
CA PRO A 110 1.49 6.73 -3.53
C PRO A 110 0.08 6.85 -2.91
N GLU A 111 0.02 6.94 -1.58
CA GLU A 111 -1.25 7.21 -0.89
C GLU A 111 -1.81 8.59 -1.29
N HIS A 112 -3.11 8.65 -1.56
CA HIS A 112 -3.80 9.89 -1.92
C HIS A 112 -4.30 10.61 -0.67
N LEU A 113 -3.66 11.73 -0.32
CA LEU A 113 -3.94 12.46 0.92
C LEU A 113 -5.37 13.02 0.99
N ASP A 114 -6.01 13.26 -0.15
CA ASP A 114 -7.40 13.77 -0.16
C ASP A 114 -8.44 12.68 0.12
N TRP A 115 -8.08 11.39 0.02
CA TRP A 115 -9.00 10.26 0.25
C TRP A 115 -8.55 9.39 1.44
N PRO A 116 -8.29 9.96 2.64
CA PRO A 116 -7.60 9.26 3.73
C PRO A 116 -8.38 8.08 4.29
N LEU A 117 -9.72 8.15 4.28
CA LEU A 117 -10.56 7.03 4.70
C LEU A 117 -10.50 5.86 3.71
N LEU A 118 -10.50 6.15 2.40
CA LEU A 118 -10.36 5.13 1.37
C LEU A 118 -8.99 4.44 1.49
N GLU A 119 -7.92 5.20 1.68
CA GLU A 119 -6.57 4.65 1.89
C GLU A 119 -6.50 3.73 3.11
N THR A 120 -7.12 4.15 4.22
CA THR A 120 -7.17 3.34 5.44
C THR A 120 -7.90 2.02 5.18
N ARG A 121 -9.09 2.07 4.56
CA ARG A 121 -9.86 0.86 4.23
C ARG A 121 -9.15 -0.03 3.20
N LEU A 122 -8.40 0.56 2.27
CA LEU A 122 -7.62 -0.17 1.28
C LEU A 122 -6.48 -0.94 1.96
N ARG A 123 -5.79 -0.30 2.92
CA ARG A 123 -4.77 -0.96 3.76
C ARG A 123 -5.36 -2.14 4.54
N GLU A 124 -6.48 -1.92 5.21
CA GLU A 124 -7.18 -2.98 5.95
C GLU A 124 -7.62 -4.16 5.06
N ALA A 125 -8.08 -3.88 3.83
CA ALA A 125 -8.49 -4.93 2.90
C ALA A 125 -7.29 -5.76 2.41
N LYS A 126 -6.15 -5.11 2.11
CA LYS A 126 -4.89 -5.80 1.78
C LYS A 126 -4.41 -6.68 2.93
N ASP A 127 -4.43 -6.14 4.16
CA ASP A 127 -4.04 -6.88 5.36
C ASP A 127 -4.97 -8.06 5.65
N ARG A 128 -6.28 -7.91 5.37
CA ARG A 128 -7.24 -9.02 5.50
C ARG A 128 -6.93 -10.13 4.50
N PHE A 129 -6.65 -9.79 3.24
CA PHE A 129 -6.30 -10.76 2.22
C PHE A 129 -5.02 -11.54 2.58
N ALA A 130 -3.98 -10.85 3.07
CA ALA A 130 -2.73 -11.50 3.47
C ALA A 130 -2.89 -12.57 4.57
N LYS A 131 -3.98 -12.51 5.34
CA LYS A 131 -4.30 -13.44 6.44
C LYS A 131 -5.38 -14.46 6.06
N SER A 132 -5.92 -14.38 4.84
CA SER A 132 -7.04 -15.22 4.39
C SER A 132 -6.58 -16.62 3.98
N SER A 133 -7.33 -17.64 4.40
CA SER A 133 -7.04 -19.04 4.02
C SER A 133 -8.28 -19.91 3.83
N THR A 134 -9.46 -19.37 4.12
CA THR A 134 -10.73 -20.07 4.06
C THR A 134 -11.69 -19.39 3.09
N LEU A 135 -12.73 -20.12 2.65
CA LEU A 135 -13.79 -19.56 1.81
C LEU A 135 -14.44 -18.33 2.45
N ASP A 136 -14.72 -18.37 3.75
CA ASP A 136 -15.32 -17.24 4.49
C ASP A 136 -14.40 -16.02 4.50
N ASP A 137 -13.08 -16.22 4.61
CA ASP A 137 -12.11 -15.13 4.50
C ASP A 137 -12.11 -14.52 3.11
N PHE A 138 -12.13 -15.34 2.07
CA PHE A 138 -12.15 -14.88 0.67
C PHE A 138 -13.44 -14.11 0.36
N GLN A 139 -14.58 -14.56 0.88
CA GLN A 139 -15.83 -13.81 0.80
C GLN A 139 -15.78 -12.49 1.59
N ASP A 140 -15.09 -12.44 2.75
CA ASP A 140 -14.85 -11.18 3.48
C ASP A 140 -14.00 -10.20 2.67
N VAL A 141 -12.96 -10.69 1.99
CA VAL A 141 -12.15 -9.88 1.06
C VAL A 141 -13.02 -9.32 -0.06
N GLY A 142 -13.88 -10.14 -0.69
CA GLY A 142 -14.82 -9.69 -1.71
C GLY A 142 -15.78 -8.61 -1.19
N ARG A 143 -16.32 -8.78 0.02
CA ARG A 143 -17.18 -7.79 0.67
C ARG A 143 -16.45 -6.47 0.88
N ARG A 144 -15.22 -6.50 1.40
CA ARG A 144 -14.39 -5.30 1.59
C ARG A 144 -14.05 -4.61 0.27
N CYS A 145 -13.74 -5.36 -0.78
CA CYS A 145 -13.48 -4.80 -2.11
C CYS A 145 -14.72 -4.10 -2.68
N ARG A 146 -15.91 -4.70 -2.52
CA ARG A 146 -17.17 -4.06 -2.94
C ARG A 146 -17.42 -2.74 -2.21
N GLU A 147 -17.20 -2.71 -0.90
CA GLU A 147 -17.32 -1.48 -0.12
C GLU A 147 -16.31 -0.41 -0.55
N LEU A 148 -15.06 -0.80 -0.85
CA LEU A 148 -14.04 0.11 -1.40
C LEU A 148 -14.46 0.70 -2.76
N LEU A 149 -15.06 -0.11 -3.63
CA LEU A 149 -15.56 0.36 -4.92
C LEU A 149 -16.76 1.31 -4.76
N ILE A 150 -17.59 1.13 -3.73
CA ILE A 150 -18.66 2.05 -3.38
C ILE A 150 -18.07 3.39 -2.92
N ASP A 151 -17.09 3.36 -2.01
CA ASP A 151 -16.40 4.56 -1.55
C ASP A 151 -15.72 5.30 -2.72
N LEU A 152 -15.00 4.57 -3.57
CA LEU A 152 -14.36 5.10 -4.79
C LEU A 152 -15.39 5.76 -5.71
N ALA A 153 -16.51 5.09 -5.98
CA ALA A 153 -17.56 5.63 -6.85
C ALA A 153 -18.14 6.93 -6.30
N ASN A 154 -18.34 7.03 -4.98
CA ASN A 154 -18.86 8.23 -4.33
C ASN A 154 -17.85 9.37 -4.29
N LEU A 155 -16.56 9.07 -4.15
CA LEU A 155 -15.49 10.08 -4.14
C LEU A 155 -15.17 10.61 -5.54
N ALA A 156 -15.22 9.74 -6.57
CA ALA A 156 -14.88 10.10 -7.93
C ALA A 156 -16.03 10.73 -8.72
N PHE A 157 -17.29 10.45 -8.36
CA PHE A 157 -18.45 10.97 -9.06
C PHE A 157 -18.75 12.42 -8.66
N ASP A 158 -18.95 13.26 -9.68
CA ASP A 158 -19.48 14.61 -9.55
C ASP A 158 -20.69 14.77 -10.49
N ALA A 159 -21.70 15.56 -10.08
CA ALA A 159 -22.92 15.75 -10.88
C ALA A 159 -22.65 16.37 -12.26
N THR A 160 -21.54 17.10 -12.44
CA THR A 160 -21.12 17.65 -13.73
C THR A 160 -20.68 16.57 -14.73
N MET A 161 -20.43 15.35 -14.27
CA MET A 161 -20.08 14.21 -15.12
C MET A 161 -21.29 13.58 -15.82
N LEU A 162 -22.51 13.97 -15.43
CA LEU A 162 -23.72 13.45 -16.04
C LEU A 162 -23.89 13.98 -17.47
N PRO A 163 -24.26 13.11 -18.43
CA PRO A 163 -24.72 13.55 -19.74
C PRO A 163 -25.92 14.49 -19.61
N VAL A 164 -26.05 15.42 -20.56
CA VAL A 164 -27.19 16.34 -20.60
C VAL A 164 -28.51 15.55 -20.65
N GLY A 165 -29.37 15.78 -19.65
CA GLY A 165 -30.67 15.13 -19.52
C GLY A 165 -30.65 13.76 -18.84
N ALA A 166 -29.50 13.29 -18.34
CA ALA A 166 -29.45 12.10 -17.49
C ALA A 166 -30.00 12.40 -16.08
N GLU A 167 -30.74 11.46 -15.51
CA GLU A 167 -31.17 11.52 -14.12
C GLU A 167 -29.98 11.17 -13.20
N GLU A 168 -29.83 11.92 -12.11
CA GLU A 168 -28.77 11.67 -11.14
C GLU A 168 -28.98 10.30 -10.47
N PRO A 169 -27.95 9.45 -10.41
CA PRO A 169 -28.02 8.19 -9.68
C PRO A 169 -28.45 8.40 -8.23
N LYS A 170 -29.30 7.50 -7.73
CA LYS A 170 -29.64 7.47 -6.31
C LYS A 170 -28.36 7.34 -5.48
N GLY A 171 -28.38 7.89 -4.26
CA GLY A 171 -27.23 7.85 -3.35
C GLY A 171 -26.60 6.45 -3.19
N SER A 172 -27.43 5.39 -3.21
CA SER A 172 -27.03 4.00 -3.08
C SER A 172 -26.59 3.31 -4.39
N ASP A 173 -26.76 3.93 -5.56
CA ASP A 173 -26.39 3.33 -6.85
C ASP A 173 -24.94 3.63 -7.23
N ALA A 174 -24.03 3.05 -6.45
CA ALA A 174 -22.60 3.20 -6.69
C ALA A 174 -22.12 2.60 -8.02
N LYS A 175 -22.82 1.60 -8.58
CA LYS A 175 -22.48 1.04 -9.89
C LYS A 175 -22.67 2.07 -10.99
N ALA A 176 -23.82 2.76 -10.97
CA ALA A 176 -24.10 3.82 -11.93
C ALA A 176 -23.13 5.00 -11.78
N LYS A 177 -22.86 5.44 -10.53
CA LYS A 177 -21.88 6.50 -10.24
C LYS A 177 -20.48 6.18 -10.78
N LEU A 178 -19.99 4.96 -10.52
CA LEU A 178 -18.70 4.50 -11.04
C LEU A 178 -18.69 4.48 -12.58
N GLY A 179 -19.81 4.08 -13.20
CA GLY A 179 -19.99 4.11 -14.65
C GLY A 179 -19.85 5.52 -15.22
N TYR A 180 -20.60 6.48 -14.68
CA TYR A 180 -20.54 7.88 -15.14
C TYR A 180 -19.16 8.51 -14.91
N ALA A 181 -18.57 8.30 -13.73
CA ALA A 181 -17.22 8.79 -13.45
C ALA A 181 -16.19 8.20 -14.42
N SER A 182 -16.28 6.91 -14.71
CA SER A 182 -15.42 6.22 -15.68
C SER A 182 -15.62 6.74 -17.11
N ASP A 183 -16.87 6.94 -17.55
CA ASP A 183 -17.19 7.47 -18.87
C ASP A 183 -16.67 8.91 -19.06
N TYR A 184 -16.73 9.72 -18.01
CA TYR A 184 -16.25 11.10 -18.02
C TYR A 184 -14.72 11.18 -17.97
N LEU A 185 -14.08 10.57 -16.97
CA LEU A 185 -12.63 10.64 -16.75
C LEU A 185 -11.85 9.94 -17.86
N PHE A 186 -12.41 8.86 -18.42
CA PHE A 186 -11.78 8.07 -19.47
C PHE A 186 -12.54 8.19 -20.78
N ALA A 187 -12.91 9.41 -21.18
CA ALA A 187 -13.63 9.66 -22.43
C ALA A 187 -12.82 9.24 -23.67
N GLY A 188 -13.54 8.95 -24.76
CA GLY A 188 -12.95 8.61 -26.06
C GLY A 188 -12.83 7.10 -26.33
N ARG A 189 -12.67 6.75 -27.61
CA ARG A 189 -12.56 5.35 -28.05
C ARG A 189 -11.28 4.68 -27.58
N GLN A 190 -10.19 5.44 -27.45
CA GLN A 190 -8.87 4.97 -27.03
C GLN A 190 -8.79 4.52 -25.57
N HIS A 191 -9.82 4.81 -24.76
CA HIS A 191 -9.88 4.42 -23.36
C HIS A 191 -11.01 3.40 -23.06
N ALA A 192 -11.58 2.76 -24.10
CA ALA A 192 -12.67 1.81 -23.92
C ALA A 192 -12.30 0.66 -22.96
N GLU A 193 -11.05 0.20 -23.03
CA GLU A 193 -10.50 -0.84 -22.18
C GLU A 193 -10.40 -0.40 -20.72
N LEU A 194 -10.03 0.86 -20.44
CA LEU A 194 -10.01 1.38 -19.06
C LEU A 194 -11.41 1.40 -18.45
N ARG A 195 -12.42 1.79 -19.24
CA ARG A 195 -13.81 1.75 -18.80
C ARG A 195 -14.30 0.33 -18.57
N ALA A 196 -13.86 -0.61 -19.42
CA ALA A 196 -14.12 -2.03 -19.24
C ALA A 196 -13.48 -2.57 -17.96
N VAL A 197 -12.25 -2.18 -17.62
CA VAL A 197 -11.58 -2.54 -16.36
C VAL A 197 -12.44 -2.11 -15.17
N ALA A 198 -12.92 -0.86 -15.12
CA ALA A 198 -13.78 -0.39 -14.03
C ALA A 198 -15.03 -1.27 -13.86
N LYS A 199 -15.71 -1.58 -14.96
CA LYS A 199 -16.91 -2.43 -14.97
C LYS A 199 -16.59 -3.86 -14.52
N THR A 200 -15.54 -4.47 -15.07
CA THR A 200 -15.16 -5.85 -14.77
C THR A 200 -14.70 -6.01 -13.33
N THR A 201 -13.96 -5.05 -12.78
CA THR A 201 -13.58 -5.04 -11.35
C THR A 201 -14.81 -5.01 -10.44
N TRP A 202 -15.82 -4.20 -10.78
CA TRP A 202 -17.09 -4.18 -10.04
C TRP A 202 -17.82 -5.52 -10.10
N ASP A 203 -17.94 -6.11 -11.29
CA ASP A 203 -18.64 -7.38 -11.48
C ASP A 203 -17.89 -8.53 -10.77
N LEU A 204 -16.55 -8.52 -10.79
CA LEU A 204 -15.70 -9.48 -10.08
C LEU A 204 -15.88 -9.38 -8.55
N ALA A 205 -15.86 -8.17 -7.98
CA ALA A 205 -16.07 -7.97 -6.56
C ALA A 205 -17.44 -8.48 -6.10
N ASN A 206 -18.52 -8.23 -6.87
CA ASN A 206 -19.84 -8.76 -6.54
C ASN A 206 -19.91 -10.30 -6.65
N LYS A 207 -19.20 -10.88 -7.62
CA LYS A 207 -19.12 -12.34 -7.78
C LYS A 207 -18.51 -12.97 -6.54
N VAL A 208 -17.36 -12.46 -6.04
CA VAL A 208 -16.65 -13.01 -4.87
C VAL A 208 -17.49 -13.01 -3.60
N VAL A 209 -18.41 -12.05 -3.42
CA VAL A 209 -19.31 -12.02 -2.25
C VAL A 209 -20.31 -13.18 -2.23
N HIS A 210 -20.77 -13.66 -3.39
CA HIS A 210 -21.96 -14.52 -3.48
C HIS A 210 -21.69 -15.94 -4.01
N GLY A 211 -20.46 -16.25 -4.44
CA GLY A 211 -20.14 -17.57 -5.01
C GLY A 211 -19.29 -18.47 -4.12
N GLY A 212 -19.25 -19.76 -4.48
CA GLY A 212 -18.23 -20.72 -4.02
C GLY A 212 -16.96 -20.51 -4.82
N ILE A 213 -16.06 -19.69 -4.28
CA ILE A 213 -14.96 -19.11 -5.05
C ILE A 213 -13.67 -19.23 -4.23
N GLY A 214 -12.56 -19.55 -4.92
CA GLY A 214 -11.27 -19.83 -4.31
C GLY A 214 -10.40 -18.60 -4.07
N ASP A 215 -9.17 -18.87 -3.63
CA ASP A 215 -8.10 -17.91 -3.40
C ASP A 215 -7.78 -17.02 -4.62
N VAL A 216 -7.79 -17.60 -5.82
CA VAL A 216 -7.44 -16.90 -7.08
C VAL A 216 -8.39 -15.75 -7.38
N ASP A 217 -9.70 -15.94 -7.25
CA ASP A 217 -10.63 -14.83 -7.51
C ASP A 217 -10.57 -13.78 -6.40
N ALA A 218 -10.34 -14.16 -5.14
CA ALA A 218 -10.15 -13.20 -4.06
C ALA A 218 -8.89 -12.35 -4.29
N PHE A 219 -7.79 -12.99 -4.70
CA PHE A 219 -6.56 -12.32 -5.11
C PHE A 219 -6.80 -11.39 -6.31
N ALA A 220 -7.44 -11.88 -7.36
CA ALA A 220 -7.75 -11.08 -8.55
C ALA A 220 -8.64 -9.88 -8.21
N THR A 221 -9.61 -10.06 -7.32
CA THR A 221 -10.51 -8.98 -6.87
C THR A 221 -9.74 -7.89 -6.14
N ILE A 222 -8.96 -8.24 -5.12
CA ILE A 222 -8.25 -7.21 -4.34
C ILE A 222 -7.18 -6.51 -5.19
N GLN A 223 -6.48 -7.22 -6.08
CA GLN A 223 -5.53 -6.63 -7.02
C GLN A 223 -6.21 -5.67 -7.98
N ALA A 224 -7.34 -6.09 -8.58
CA ALA A 224 -8.10 -5.25 -9.49
C ALA A 224 -8.70 -4.03 -8.80
N THR A 225 -9.16 -4.16 -7.55
CA THR A 225 -9.64 -3.04 -6.73
C THR A 225 -8.51 -2.05 -6.42
N VAL A 226 -7.34 -2.52 -5.98
CA VAL A 226 -6.18 -1.64 -5.73
C VAL A 226 -5.78 -0.90 -7.01
N ALA A 227 -5.61 -1.62 -8.12
CA ALA A 227 -5.26 -1.03 -9.40
C ALA A 227 -6.28 0.04 -9.84
N LEU A 228 -7.58 -0.25 -9.71
CA LEU A 228 -8.63 0.68 -10.08
C LEU A 228 -8.62 1.94 -9.21
N VAL A 229 -8.44 1.82 -7.89
CA VAL A 229 -8.30 2.98 -6.99
C VAL A 229 -7.12 3.84 -7.43
N ARG A 230 -5.95 3.25 -7.70
CA ARG A 230 -4.76 4.00 -8.16
C ARG A 230 -4.97 4.67 -9.53
N ILE A 231 -5.66 4.01 -10.45
CA ILE A 231 -6.00 4.58 -11.77
C ILE A 231 -6.90 5.82 -11.60
N PHE A 232 -7.94 5.73 -10.79
CA PHE A 232 -8.85 6.86 -10.54
C PHE A 232 -8.16 8.01 -9.84
N GLN A 233 -7.37 7.74 -8.79
CA GLN A 233 -6.56 8.74 -8.11
C GLN A 233 -5.65 9.50 -9.07
N ARG A 234 -5.01 8.78 -10.00
CA ARG A 234 -4.16 9.40 -11.01
C ARG A 234 -4.95 10.22 -12.04
N ALA A 235 -6.20 9.86 -12.30
CA ALA A 235 -7.08 10.58 -13.23
C ALA A 235 -7.76 11.80 -12.60
N THR A 236 -7.89 11.83 -11.27
CA THR A 236 -8.50 12.94 -10.52
C THR A 236 -7.48 13.95 -9.98
N GLN A 237 -6.17 13.65 -10.09
CA GLN A 237 -5.11 14.61 -9.81
C GLN A 237 -5.09 15.71 -10.90
N PRO A 238 -4.91 16.99 -10.52
CA PRO A 238 -4.80 18.10 -11.47
C PRO A 238 -3.55 18.03 -12.36
#